data_AF-A0AAD7AZ21-F1
#
_entry.id   AF-A0AAD7AZ21-F1
#
_cell.length_a   1.000
_cell.length_b   1.000
_cell.length_c   1.000
_cell.angle_alpha   90.00
_cell.angle_beta   90.00
_cell.angle_gamma   90.00
#
_symmetry.space_group_name_H-M   'P 1'
#
loop_
_entity.id
_entity.type
_entity.pdbx_description
1 polymer ?
#
loop_
_entity_poly.entity_id
_entity_poly.type
_entity_poly.pdbx_seq_one_letter_code
_entity_poly.pdbx_strand_id
1 'polypeptide(L)'
;LLRHYQDPSLQHTLQHRWMNDKKNIKPEIAWSQFRQRFAPGFENVLEIRVHKGWYSPGNLLESLVFRWVFIPWLQAEIDNYVNRVNTTAKRADRNKILPHGVPNDIFQYPDDYGALDFKIMADTNAIEHVRSLYAPRGHDVFKFVPDDFAALAAEFYGDIGNPPVSQTNVWEVYLQILQRFEHPDTFDRMPRDRDAEWGHVLTMAEDDYREEHLELIPNLENLAQGREGYIYYGGVNNGLG
;
A
#
# COMPACT_ATOMS: atom_id res chain seq x y z
N LEU A 1 -19.63 5.28 2.10
CA LEU A 1 -20.57 5.99 1.22
C LEU A 1 -21.03 5.11 0.05
N LEU A 2 -20.09 4.49 -0.67
CA LEU A 2 -20.35 3.72 -1.89
C LEU A 2 -21.43 2.63 -1.75
N ARG A 3 -21.45 1.94 -0.59
CA ARG A 3 -22.45 0.90 -0.31
C ARG A 3 -23.88 1.45 -0.21
N HIS A 4 -24.06 2.67 0.33
CA HIS A 4 -25.38 3.32 0.42
C HIS A 4 -25.90 3.80 -0.94
N TYR A 5 -24.99 4.09 -1.88
CA TYR A 5 -25.36 4.44 -3.25
C TYR A 5 -25.87 3.23 -4.03
N GLN A 6 -25.29 2.05 -3.76
CA GLN A 6 -25.72 0.80 -4.39
C GLN A 6 -27.00 0.23 -3.76
N ASP A 7 -27.17 0.42 -2.46
CA ASP A 7 -28.32 -0.07 -1.71
C ASP A 7 -28.92 1.06 -0.84
N PRO A 8 -29.95 1.77 -1.35
CA PRO A 8 -30.62 2.83 -0.63
C PRO A 8 -31.26 2.38 0.69
N SER A 9 -31.53 1.08 0.88
CA SER A 9 -32.09 0.56 2.14
C SER A 9 -31.09 0.63 3.30
N LEU A 10 -29.80 0.82 3.01
CA LEU A 10 -28.74 0.94 4.00
C LEU A 10 -28.45 2.39 4.41
N GLN A 11 -29.20 3.37 3.89
CA GLN A 11 -29.10 4.76 4.34
C GLN A 11 -29.23 4.82 5.87
N HIS A 12 -28.38 5.62 6.51
CA HIS A 12 -28.28 5.77 7.98
C HIS A 12 -27.72 4.57 8.74
N THR A 13 -27.17 3.54 8.08
CA THR A 13 -26.49 2.42 8.77
C THR A 13 -24.97 2.48 8.63
N LEU A 14 -24.24 1.86 9.57
CA LEU A 14 -22.80 1.62 9.45
C LEU A 14 -22.52 0.67 8.28
N GLN A 15 -21.47 0.92 7.50
CA GLN A 15 -21.17 0.13 6.30
C GLN A 15 -20.36 -1.13 6.57
N HIS A 16 -19.67 -1.18 7.71
CA HIS A 16 -18.87 -2.31 8.14
C HIS A 16 -19.43 -2.91 9.43
N ARG A 17 -19.18 -4.20 9.63
CA ARG A 17 -19.34 -4.90 10.90
C ARG A 17 -17.99 -5.39 11.35
N TRP A 18 -17.63 -5.09 12.60
CA TRP A 18 -16.47 -5.73 13.23
C TRP A 18 -16.80 -7.20 13.49
N MET A 19 -16.13 -8.09 12.77
CA MET A 19 -16.24 -9.54 12.98
C MET A 19 -15.23 -9.96 14.05
N ASN A 20 -15.72 -10.42 15.20
CA ASN A 20 -14.89 -10.87 16.33
C ASN A 20 -14.29 -12.28 16.12
N ASP A 21 -14.72 -13.02 15.09
CA ASP A 21 -14.33 -14.41 14.87
C ASP A 21 -13.13 -14.51 13.91
N LYS A 22 -12.04 -15.13 14.37
CA LYS A 22 -10.73 -15.23 13.70
C LYS A 22 -10.73 -16.24 12.54
N LYS A 23 -11.73 -16.21 11.67
CA LYS A 23 -11.87 -17.18 10.57
C LYS A 23 -11.24 -16.73 9.26
N ASN A 24 -10.70 -15.52 9.17
CA ASN A 24 -10.08 -15.02 7.94
C ASN A 24 -8.54 -15.16 7.95
N ILE A 25 -8.09 -16.41 8.07
CA ILE A 25 -6.67 -16.79 8.20
C ILE A 25 -5.92 -16.66 6.86
N LYS A 26 -6.60 -16.58 5.71
CA LYS A 26 -5.94 -16.62 4.38
C LYS A 26 -5.04 -15.42 4.12
N PRO A 27 -5.48 -14.16 4.32
CA PRO A 27 -4.57 -13.01 4.24
C PRO A 27 -3.40 -13.15 5.22
N GLU A 28 -3.66 -13.56 6.47
CA GLU A 28 -2.62 -13.74 7.49
C GLU A 28 -1.58 -14.81 7.11
N ILE A 29 -2.00 -15.94 6.53
CA ILE A 29 -1.09 -16.96 5.99
C ILE A 29 -0.25 -16.38 4.86
N ALA A 30 -0.86 -15.63 3.94
CA ALA A 30 -0.15 -15.01 2.83
C ALA A 30 0.91 -14.02 3.35
N TRP A 31 0.54 -13.16 4.31
CA TRP A 31 1.46 -12.25 5.01
C TRP A 31 2.57 -12.99 5.73
N SER A 32 2.26 -14.10 6.41
CA SER A 32 3.25 -14.95 7.07
C SER A 32 4.25 -15.55 6.07
N GLN A 33 3.78 -16.06 4.93
CA GLN A 33 4.66 -16.59 3.88
C GLN A 33 5.52 -15.49 3.24
N PHE A 34 4.95 -14.31 3.00
CA PHE A 34 5.69 -13.14 2.52
C PHE A 34 6.79 -12.77 3.52
N ARG A 35 6.44 -12.65 4.82
CA ARG A 35 7.38 -12.30 5.88
C ARG A 35 8.52 -13.31 6.05
N GLN A 36 8.25 -14.60 5.87
CA GLN A 36 9.27 -15.64 6.02
C GLN A 36 10.18 -15.79 4.80
N ARG A 37 9.68 -15.52 3.58
CA ARG A 37 10.40 -15.86 2.34
C ARG A 37 10.95 -14.66 1.59
N PHE A 38 10.31 -13.51 1.70
CA PHE A 38 10.69 -12.29 0.98
C PHE A 38 11.47 -11.35 1.91
N ALA A 39 10.89 -10.98 3.05
CA ALA A 39 11.44 -9.94 3.92
C ALA A 39 12.90 -10.15 4.39
N PRO A 40 13.37 -11.36 4.79
CA PRO A 40 14.69 -11.49 5.40
C PRO A 40 15.84 -11.04 4.51
N GLY A 41 15.73 -11.22 3.18
CA GLY A 41 16.74 -10.78 2.23
C GLY A 41 16.91 -9.26 2.19
N PHE A 42 15.82 -8.52 2.36
CA PHE A 42 15.83 -7.05 2.40
C PHE A 42 16.21 -6.51 3.77
N GLU A 43 15.79 -7.19 4.84
CA GLU A 43 16.20 -6.84 6.20
C GLU A 43 17.71 -6.95 6.38
N ASN A 44 18.33 -8.00 5.85
CA ASN A 44 19.78 -8.15 5.86
C ASN A 44 20.47 -6.97 5.14
N VAL A 45 19.90 -6.49 4.03
CA VAL A 45 20.43 -5.33 3.29
C VAL A 45 20.28 -4.06 4.13
N LEU A 46 19.15 -3.87 4.78
CA LEU A 46 18.90 -2.73 5.64
C LEU A 46 19.79 -2.75 6.89
N GLU A 47 20.09 -3.92 7.45
CA GLU A 47 20.90 -4.10 8.65
C GLU A 47 22.36 -3.69 8.46
N ILE A 48 22.90 -3.78 7.22
CA ILE A 48 24.24 -3.28 6.87
C ILE A 48 24.42 -1.82 7.32
N ARG A 49 23.36 -1.00 7.29
CA ARG A 49 23.40 0.41 7.71
C ARG A 49 23.68 0.59 9.20
N VAL A 50 23.14 -0.30 10.04
CA VAL A 50 23.28 -0.22 11.50
C VAL A 50 24.74 -0.45 11.88
N HIS A 51 25.39 -1.38 11.18
CA HIS A 51 26.81 -1.68 11.40
C HIS A 51 27.77 -0.60 10.90
N LYS A 52 27.38 0.17 9.87
CA LYS A 52 28.25 1.16 9.23
C LYS A 52 27.94 2.63 9.56
N GLY A 53 26.83 2.90 10.23
CA GLY A 53 26.42 4.27 10.60
C GLY A 53 26.05 5.15 9.39
N TRP A 54 25.59 4.55 8.30
CA TRP A 54 25.29 5.25 7.04
C TRP A 54 23.93 5.97 7.00
N TYR A 55 23.09 5.73 7.99
CA TYR A 55 21.72 6.23 8.04
C TYR A 55 21.30 6.56 9.47
N SER A 56 20.84 7.78 9.68
CA SER A 56 20.24 8.30 10.90
C SER A 56 18.80 8.73 10.62
N PRO A 57 17.78 8.04 11.20
CA PRO A 57 16.39 8.45 11.06
C PRO A 57 16.09 9.86 11.58
N GLY A 58 16.93 10.39 12.47
CA GLY A 58 16.80 11.75 13.00
C GLY A 58 17.33 12.85 12.07
N ASN A 59 18.01 12.48 10.98
CA ASN A 59 18.46 13.42 9.97
C ASN A 59 17.43 13.49 8.83
N LEU A 60 16.94 14.70 8.57
CA LEU A 60 15.96 14.97 7.53
C LEU A 60 16.44 14.56 6.13
N LEU A 61 17.64 14.97 5.74
CA LEU A 61 18.17 14.69 4.40
C LEU A 61 18.36 13.20 4.19
N GLU A 62 18.99 12.53 5.16
CA GLU A 62 19.19 11.07 5.13
C GLU A 62 17.84 10.34 5.00
N SER A 63 16.83 10.75 5.78
CA SER A 63 15.48 10.18 5.72
C SER A 63 14.82 10.38 4.35
N LEU A 64 14.90 11.57 3.77
CA LEU A 64 14.30 11.87 2.47
C LEU A 64 15.03 11.15 1.33
N VAL A 65 16.36 11.13 1.30
CA VAL A 65 17.13 10.36 0.30
C VAL A 65 16.82 8.87 0.45
N PHE A 66 16.71 8.37 1.68
CA PHE A 66 16.35 6.98 1.93
C PHE A 66 14.96 6.65 1.37
N ARG A 67 13.94 7.47 1.66
CA ARG A 67 12.59 7.28 1.12
C ARG A 67 12.58 7.32 -0.40
N TRP A 68 13.31 8.26 -1.01
CA TRP A 68 13.36 8.42 -2.47
C TRP A 68 14.06 7.25 -3.18
N VAL A 69 15.12 6.68 -2.60
CA VAL A 69 15.86 5.55 -3.20
C VAL A 69 15.25 4.19 -2.85
N PHE A 70 15.03 3.92 -1.56
CA PHE A 70 14.67 2.58 -1.08
C PHE A 70 13.20 2.23 -1.32
N ILE A 71 12.26 3.17 -1.17
CA ILE A 71 10.83 2.83 -1.30
C ILE A 71 10.50 2.40 -2.74
N PRO A 72 10.88 3.13 -3.80
CA PRO A 72 10.63 2.68 -5.17
C PRO A 72 11.30 1.36 -5.50
N TRP A 73 12.54 1.14 -5.02
CA TRP A 73 13.23 -0.14 -5.20
C TRP A 73 12.50 -1.30 -4.51
N LEU A 74 12.13 -1.14 -3.23
CA LEU A 74 11.36 -2.14 -2.49
C LEU A 74 10.00 -2.41 -3.12
N GLN A 75 9.32 -1.37 -3.62
CA GLN A 75 8.06 -1.51 -4.34
C GLN A 75 8.24 -2.36 -5.60
N ALA A 76 9.27 -2.10 -6.41
CA ALA A 76 9.56 -2.89 -7.61
C ALA A 76 9.85 -4.37 -7.28
N GLU A 77 10.54 -4.64 -6.17
CA GLU A 77 10.80 -6.01 -5.71
C GLU A 77 9.53 -6.71 -5.21
N ILE A 78 8.63 -5.97 -4.54
CA ILE A 78 7.30 -6.48 -4.15
C ILE A 78 6.46 -6.74 -5.40
N ASP A 79 6.49 -5.87 -6.40
CA ASP A 79 5.77 -6.07 -7.66
C ASP A 79 6.28 -7.32 -8.39
N ASN A 80 7.59 -7.54 -8.43
CA ASN A 80 8.20 -8.77 -8.93
C ASN A 80 7.73 -10.01 -8.15
N TYR A 81 7.66 -9.91 -6.82
CA TYR A 81 7.12 -10.98 -5.98
C TYR A 81 5.66 -11.29 -6.32
N VAL A 82 4.81 -10.26 -6.39
CA VAL A 82 3.37 -10.37 -6.71
C VAL A 82 3.20 -11.00 -8.09
N ASN A 83 3.93 -10.52 -9.09
CA ASN A 83 3.90 -11.05 -10.44
C ASN A 83 4.27 -12.55 -10.45
N ARG A 84 5.38 -12.92 -9.80
CA ARG A 84 5.80 -14.34 -9.69
C ARG A 84 4.73 -15.17 -9.01
N VAL A 85 4.15 -14.70 -7.92
CA VAL A 85 3.12 -15.43 -7.17
C VAL A 85 1.87 -15.63 -8.02
N ASN A 86 1.47 -14.64 -8.80
CA ASN A 86 0.24 -14.67 -9.60
C ASN A 86 0.40 -15.34 -10.97
N THR A 87 1.63 -15.49 -11.47
CA THR A 87 1.93 -16.23 -12.71
C THR A 87 2.35 -17.69 -12.47
N THR A 88 2.64 -18.07 -11.22
CA THR A 88 2.99 -19.46 -10.89
C THR A 88 1.74 -20.30 -10.59
N ALA A 89 1.56 -21.40 -11.32
CA ALA A 89 0.50 -22.38 -11.08
C ALA A 89 0.54 -22.90 -9.65
N LYS A 90 -0.59 -22.85 -8.95
CA LYS A 90 -0.70 -23.41 -7.60
C LYS A 90 -0.91 -24.92 -7.67
N ARG A 91 -0.40 -25.63 -6.66
CA ARG A 91 -0.63 -27.07 -6.54
C ARG A 91 -2.14 -27.33 -6.47
N ALA A 92 -2.63 -28.18 -7.38
CA ALA A 92 -4.02 -28.58 -7.38
C ALA A 92 -4.35 -29.39 -6.11
N ASP A 93 -5.49 -29.07 -5.49
CA ASP A 93 -6.04 -29.78 -4.35
C ASP A 93 -7.37 -30.41 -4.75
N ARG A 94 -7.44 -31.74 -4.72
CA ARG A 94 -8.63 -32.50 -5.13
C ARG A 94 -9.85 -32.24 -4.25
N ASN A 95 -9.66 -31.71 -3.04
CA ASN A 95 -10.74 -31.39 -2.12
C ASN A 95 -11.32 -29.98 -2.33
N LYS A 96 -10.73 -29.17 -3.22
CA LYS A 96 -11.12 -27.76 -3.42
C LYS A 96 -11.95 -27.62 -4.69
N ILE A 97 -13.17 -27.08 -4.54
CA ILE A 97 -14.12 -26.81 -5.64
C ILE A 97 -13.76 -25.56 -6.47
N LEU A 98 -12.84 -24.73 -5.99
CA LEU A 98 -12.44 -23.50 -6.67
C LEU A 98 -11.50 -23.81 -7.86
N PRO A 99 -11.44 -22.92 -8.87
CA PRO A 99 -10.54 -23.07 -10.01
C PRO A 99 -9.09 -23.39 -9.63
N HIS A 100 -8.48 -24.29 -10.42
CA HIS A 100 -7.08 -24.71 -10.30
C HIS A 100 -6.30 -24.21 -11.49
N GLY A 101 -5.11 -23.64 -11.26
CA GLY A 101 -4.30 -23.09 -12.33
C GLY A 101 -3.44 -21.92 -11.88
N VAL A 102 -2.98 -21.15 -12.86
CA VAL A 102 -2.27 -19.90 -12.65
C VAL A 102 -3.29 -18.82 -12.27
N PRO A 103 -3.11 -18.09 -11.16
CA PRO A 103 -4.07 -17.07 -10.74
C PRO A 103 -4.38 -16.01 -11.80
N ASN A 104 -3.38 -15.50 -12.51
CA ASN A 104 -3.60 -14.51 -13.58
C ASN A 104 -4.41 -15.10 -14.75
N ASP A 105 -4.14 -16.34 -15.16
CA ASP A 105 -4.88 -16.98 -16.25
C ASP A 105 -6.34 -17.21 -15.86
N ILE A 106 -6.61 -17.66 -14.63
CA ILE A 106 -7.97 -17.80 -14.09
C ILE A 106 -8.70 -16.45 -14.06
N PHE A 107 -7.99 -15.38 -13.67
CA PHE A 107 -8.56 -14.04 -13.61
C PHE A 107 -8.86 -13.48 -15.00
N GLN A 108 -7.98 -13.72 -15.97
CA GLN A 108 -8.10 -13.19 -17.33
C GLN A 108 -9.05 -13.99 -18.21
N TYR A 109 -9.12 -15.32 -18.03
CA TYR A 109 -9.91 -16.25 -18.82
C TYR A 109 -10.82 -17.12 -17.93
N PRO A 110 -11.73 -16.51 -17.14
CA PRO A 110 -12.54 -17.25 -16.17
C PRO A 110 -13.40 -18.35 -16.78
N ASP A 111 -13.85 -18.17 -18.03
CA ASP A 111 -14.70 -19.13 -18.76
C ASP A 111 -13.98 -20.47 -19.01
N ASP A 112 -12.67 -20.43 -19.29
CA ASP A 112 -11.84 -21.63 -19.52
C ASP A 112 -11.69 -22.48 -18.25
N TYR A 113 -11.95 -21.89 -17.09
CA TYR A 113 -11.88 -22.55 -15.78
C TYR A 113 -13.25 -22.80 -15.15
N GLY A 114 -14.34 -22.57 -15.89
CA GLY A 114 -15.72 -22.77 -15.41
C GLY A 114 -16.06 -21.90 -14.19
N ALA A 115 -15.47 -20.70 -14.08
CA ALA A 115 -15.75 -19.78 -12.99
C ALA A 115 -17.14 -19.11 -13.16
N LEU A 116 -17.76 -18.77 -12.03
CA LEU A 116 -19.03 -18.02 -12.00
C LEU A 116 -18.75 -16.54 -11.73
N ASP A 117 -19.48 -15.65 -12.39
CA ASP A 117 -19.36 -14.21 -12.17
C ASP A 117 -20.26 -13.76 -11.00
N PHE A 118 -19.63 -13.35 -9.89
CA PHE A 118 -20.29 -12.79 -8.71
C PHE A 118 -20.03 -11.28 -8.56
N LYS A 119 -19.61 -10.58 -9.61
CA LYS A 119 -19.29 -9.15 -9.54
C LYS A 119 -20.52 -8.32 -9.19
N ILE A 120 -20.31 -7.35 -8.31
CA ILE A 120 -21.27 -6.27 -8.07
C ILE A 120 -20.78 -5.07 -8.89
N MET A 121 -21.52 -4.69 -9.91
CA MET A 121 -21.20 -3.54 -10.75
C MET A 121 -21.50 -2.26 -9.98
N ALA A 122 -20.44 -1.57 -9.56
CA ALA A 122 -20.54 -0.26 -8.95
C ALA A 122 -20.71 0.83 -10.01
N ASP A 123 -21.58 1.81 -9.76
CA ASP A 123 -21.65 3.00 -10.60
C ASP A 123 -20.30 3.73 -10.59
N THR A 124 -19.79 4.06 -11.78
CA THR A 124 -18.48 4.69 -11.94
C THR A 124 -18.50 6.13 -11.44
N ASN A 125 -19.62 6.84 -11.58
CA ASN A 125 -19.76 8.20 -11.06
C ASN A 125 -19.72 8.21 -9.53
N ALA A 126 -20.40 7.24 -8.91
CA ALA A 126 -20.32 6.99 -7.47
C ALA A 126 -18.87 6.71 -6.99
N ILE A 127 -18.11 5.87 -7.71
CA ILE A 127 -16.70 5.61 -7.37
C ILE A 127 -15.86 6.89 -7.46
N GLU A 128 -15.96 7.64 -8.56
CA GLU A 128 -15.15 8.86 -8.74
C GLU A 128 -15.51 9.92 -7.70
N HIS A 129 -16.80 10.05 -7.35
CA HIS A 129 -17.23 10.94 -6.28
C HIS A 129 -16.60 10.56 -4.93
N VAL A 130 -16.69 9.29 -4.53
CA VAL A 130 -16.09 8.79 -3.27
C VAL A 130 -14.58 8.98 -3.28
N ARG A 131 -13.92 8.72 -4.41
CA ARG A 131 -12.48 8.95 -4.58
C ARG A 131 -12.12 10.42 -4.41
N SER A 132 -12.86 11.34 -5.03
CA SER A 132 -12.62 12.78 -4.90
C SER A 132 -12.76 13.29 -3.47
N LEU A 133 -13.66 12.68 -2.69
CA LEU A 133 -13.96 13.07 -1.32
C LEU A 133 -12.91 12.54 -0.32
N TYR A 134 -12.48 11.28 -0.46
CA TYR A 134 -11.65 10.61 0.57
C TYR A 134 -10.21 10.31 0.13
N ALA A 135 -9.93 10.25 -1.17
CA ALA A 135 -8.61 9.91 -1.70
C ALA A 135 -8.26 10.82 -2.90
N PRO A 136 -8.20 12.15 -2.70
CA PRO A 136 -7.88 13.08 -3.78
C PRO A 136 -6.48 12.78 -4.33
N ARG A 137 -6.35 12.75 -5.66
CA ARG A 137 -5.13 12.27 -6.33
C ARG A 137 -3.87 13.08 -6.02
N GLY A 138 -4.02 14.34 -5.63
CA GLY A 138 -2.93 15.24 -5.29
C GLY A 138 -2.61 15.32 -3.79
N HIS A 139 -3.17 14.44 -2.97
CA HIS A 139 -2.92 14.47 -1.52
C HIS A 139 -1.47 14.11 -1.19
N ASP A 140 -0.84 14.83 -0.27
CA ASP A 140 0.58 14.64 0.07
C ASP A 140 0.88 13.27 0.69
N VAL A 141 -0.13 12.57 1.24
CA VAL A 141 0.00 11.16 1.71
C VAL A 141 0.49 10.22 0.61
N PHE A 142 0.29 10.56 -0.66
CA PHE A 142 0.74 9.76 -1.80
C PHE A 142 2.17 10.11 -2.25
N LYS A 143 2.83 11.10 -1.63
CA LYS A 143 4.19 11.51 -1.92
C LYS A 143 5.16 10.92 -0.89
N PHE A 144 6.25 10.32 -1.36
CA PHE A 144 7.29 9.80 -0.46
C PHE A 144 8.20 10.89 0.11
N VAL A 145 8.38 11.96 -0.67
CA VAL A 145 9.20 13.14 -0.37
C VAL A 145 8.54 14.37 -1.00
N PRO A 146 8.88 15.59 -0.56
CA PRO A 146 8.42 16.84 -1.20
C PRO A 146 8.80 16.91 -2.68
N ASP A 147 7.99 17.60 -3.49
CA ASP A 147 8.17 17.66 -4.95
C ASP A 147 9.50 18.32 -5.34
N ASP A 148 9.86 19.43 -4.69
CA ASP A 148 11.13 20.13 -4.94
C ASP A 148 12.34 19.28 -4.55
N PHE A 149 12.23 18.51 -3.46
CA PHE A 149 13.26 17.53 -3.08
C PHE A 149 13.39 16.43 -4.12
N ALA A 150 12.27 15.88 -4.60
CA ALA A 150 12.26 14.84 -5.63
C ALA A 150 12.90 15.33 -6.94
N ALA A 151 12.65 16.57 -7.33
CA ALA A 151 13.25 17.19 -8.51
C ALA A 151 14.78 17.26 -8.38
N LEU A 152 15.28 17.76 -7.25
CA LEU A 152 16.72 17.82 -6.98
C LEU A 152 17.36 16.42 -6.94
N ALA A 153 16.71 15.47 -6.25
CA ALA A 153 17.18 14.09 -6.16
C ALA A 153 17.25 13.43 -7.54
N ALA A 154 16.28 13.69 -8.43
CA ALA A 154 16.29 13.19 -9.80
C ALA A 154 17.45 13.78 -10.62
N GLU A 155 17.76 15.07 -10.45
CA GLU A 155 18.92 15.69 -11.10
C GLU A 155 20.24 15.07 -10.60
N PHE A 156 20.40 14.91 -9.29
CA PHE A 156 21.61 14.30 -8.72
C PHE A 156 21.76 12.82 -9.09
N TYR A 157 20.65 12.11 -9.21
CA TYR A 157 20.64 10.75 -9.74
C TYR A 157 21.06 10.71 -11.23
N GLY A 158 20.66 11.73 -11.99
CA GLY A 158 21.14 11.99 -13.34
C GLY A 158 22.65 12.21 -13.42
N ASP A 159 23.21 13.02 -12.52
CA ASP A 159 24.65 13.31 -12.46
C ASP A 159 25.51 12.07 -12.23
N ILE A 160 25.00 11.08 -11.49
CA ILE A 160 25.69 9.81 -11.25
C ILE A 160 25.41 8.75 -12.33
N GLY A 161 24.70 9.13 -13.41
CA GLY A 161 24.47 8.30 -14.59
C GLY A 161 23.22 7.43 -14.55
N ASN A 162 22.26 7.70 -13.65
CA ASN A 162 21.03 6.93 -13.48
C ASN A 162 21.24 5.40 -13.34
N PRO A 163 22.13 4.94 -12.43
CA PRO A 163 22.43 3.51 -12.31
C PRO A 163 21.20 2.73 -11.82
N PRO A 164 20.83 1.60 -12.43
CA PRO A 164 19.67 0.83 -11.99
C PRO A 164 19.84 0.39 -10.53
N VAL A 165 18.83 0.66 -9.72
CA VAL A 165 18.87 0.35 -8.28
C VAL A 165 18.54 -1.12 -8.05
N SER A 166 19.39 -1.80 -7.29
CA SER A 166 19.30 -3.23 -6.99
C SER A 166 19.80 -3.53 -5.58
N GLN A 167 19.61 -4.77 -5.13
CA GLN A 167 20.02 -5.21 -3.80
C GLN A 167 21.51 -4.97 -3.48
N THR A 168 22.39 -5.01 -4.49
CA THR A 168 23.85 -4.91 -4.28
C THR A 168 24.37 -3.47 -4.29
N ASN A 169 23.68 -2.54 -4.94
CA ASN A 169 24.14 -1.17 -5.14
C ASN A 169 23.21 -0.10 -4.54
N VAL A 170 22.05 -0.47 -3.98
CA VAL A 170 21.09 0.50 -3.41
C VAL A 170 21.72 1.46 -2.40
N TRP A 171 22.60 0.96 -1.53
CA TRP A 171 23.33 1.80 -0.58
C TRP A 171 24.35 2.72 -1.23
N GLU A 172 25.02 2.26 -2.29
CA GLU A 172 25.97 3.07 -3.04
C GLU A 172 25.25 4.23 -3.73
N VAL A 173 24.13 3.96 -4.40
CA VAL A 173 23.28 4.98 -5.01
C VAL A 173 22.79 5.98 -3.97
N TYR A 174 22.29 5.49 -2.82
CA TYR A 174 21.87 6.32 -1.69
C TYR A 174 23.00 7.25 -1.23
N LEU A 175 24.20 6.73 -0.98
CA LEU A 175 25.34 7.51 -0.50
C LEU A 175 25.78 8.56 -1.52
N GLN A 176 25.81 8.22 -2.81
CA GLN A 176 26.20 9.16 -3.86
C GLN A 176 25.21 10.32 -3.99
N ILE A 177 23.89 10.04 -3.92
CA ILE A 177 22.86 11.10 -3.93
C ILE A 177 22.96 11.95 -2.68
N LEU A 178 23.08 11.34 -1.49
CA LEU A 178 23.23 12.06 -0.23
C LEU A 178 24.45 13.00 -0.26
N GLN A 179 25.58 12.52 -0.78
CA GLN A 179 26.79 13.33 -0.92
C GLN A 179 26.57 14.57 -1.78
N ARG A 180 25.71 14.52 -2.80
CA ARG A 180 25.36 15.71 -3.63
C ARG A 180 24.53 16.72 -2.84
N PHE A 181 23.60 16.27 -2.02
CA PHE A 181 22.84 17.14 -1.11
C PHE A 181 23.71 17.79 -0.03
N GLU A 182 24.76 17.11 0.42
CA GLU A 182 25.69 17.62 1.44
C GLU A 182 26.80 18.50 0.87
N HIS A 183 26.97 18.53 -0.46
CA HIS A 183 28.02 19.29 -1.09
C HIS A 183 27.72 20.81 -1.05
N PRO A 184 28.68 21.68 -0.67
CA PRO A 184 28.40 23.12 -0.48
C PRO A 184 27.89 23.86 -1.72
N ASP A 185 28.18 23.37 -2.93
CA ASP A 185 27.73 23.99 -4.19
C ASP A 185 26.20 23.85 -4.42
N THR A 186 25.53 22.93 -3.72
CA THR A 186 24.09 22.73 -3.85
C THR A 186 23.29 23.45 -2.78
N PHE A 187 23.95 24.13 -1.82
CA PHE A 187 23.27 24.75 -0.68
C PHE A 187 22.31 25.86 -1.10
N ASP A 188 22.66 26.65 -2.11
CA ASP A 188 21.80 27.70 -2.66
C ASP A 188 20.59 27.16 -3.42
N ARG A 189 20.58 25.86 -3.74
CA ARG A 189 19.48 25.17 -4.43
C ARG A 189 18.46 24.59 -3.47
N MET A 190 18.77 24.54 -2.18
CA MET A 190 17.91 23.99 -1.15
C MET A 190 17.20 25.11 -0.38
N PRO A 191 16.01 24.81 0.19
CA PRO A 191 15.37 25.68 1.17
C PRO A 191 16.30 26.13 2.30
N ARG A 192 16.11 27.36 2.77
CA ARG A 192 16.83 27.88 3.94
C ARG A 192 16.38 27.20 5.22
N ASP A 193 15.07 26.96 5.36
CA ASP A 193 14.47 26.24 6.48
C ASP A 193 13.96 24.89 5.99
N ARG A 194 14.86 23.90 5.97
CA ARG A 194 14.58 22.56 5.44
C ARG A 194 13.56 21.82 6.30
N ASP A 195 13.61 21.98 7.61
CA ASP A 195 12.69 21.31 8.52
C ASP A 195 11.26 21.81 8.34
N ALA A 196 11.07 23.13 8.17
CA ALA A 196 9.74 23.67 7.87
C ALA A 196 9.24 23.26 6.47
N GLU A 197 10.08 23.34 5.44
CA GLU A 197 9.65 23.13 4.07
C GLU A 197 9.54 21.65 3.69
N TRP A 198 10.39 20.78 4.22
CA TRP A 198 10.44 19.36 3.86
C TRP A 198 10.05 18.41 5.01
N GLY A 199 10.17 18.84 6.27
CA GLY A 199 9.94 17.98 7.43
C GLY A 199 8.50 17.47 7.58
N HIS A 200 7.51 18.21 7.07
CA HIS A 200 6.09 17.83 7.17
C HIS A 200 5.76 16.44 6.60
N VAL A 201 6.47 16.00 5.54
CA VAL A 201 6.26 14.66 4.94
C VAL A 201 6.75 13.55 5.88
N LEU A 202 7.67 13.83 6.80
CA LEU A 202 8.11 12.87 7.80
C LEU A 202 7.09 12.74 8.94
N THR A 203 6.51 13.86 9.39
CA THR A 203 5.59 13.92 10.54
C THR A 203 4.18 13.42 10.20
N MET A 204 3.70 13.60 8.97
CA MET A 204 2.38 13.10 8.54
C MET A 204 2.21 11.58 8.72
N ALA A 205 3.30 10.81 8.61
CA ALA A 205 3.26 9.36 8.82
C ALA A 205 3.18 8.96 10.31
N GLU A 206 3.57 9.83 11.22
CA GLU A 206 3.54 9.58 12.68
C GLU A 206 2.17 9.90 13.29
N ASP A 207 1.49 10.94 12.79
CA ASP A 207 0.20 11.37 13.33
C ASP A 207 -0.97 10.42 13.00
N ASP A 208 -0.85 9.56 11.97
CA ASP A 208 -1.86 8.55 11.60
C ASP A 208 -1.98 7.38 12.62
N TYR A 209 -1.00 7.21 13.51
CA TYR A 209 -0.98 6.15 14.53
C TYR A 209 -1.37 6.61 15.93
N ARG A 210 -1.81 7.86 16.10
CA ARG A 210 -2.47 8.22 17.35
C ARG A 210 -3.79 7.46 17.40
N GLU A 211 -3.95 6.60 18.40
CA GLU A 211 -5.23 6.02 18.82
C GLU A 211 -6.21 7.12 19.30
N GLU A 212 -6.26 8.26 18.61
CA GLU A 212 -7.34 9.21 18.76
C GLU A 212 -8.58 8.51 18.25
N HIS A 213 -9.38 8.09 19.23
CA HIS A 213 -10.75 7.61 19.15
C HIS A 213 -11.40 8.01 17.82
N LEU A 214 -11.31 7.15 16.79
CA LEU A 214 -11.94 7.42 15.49
C LEU A 214 -13.42 7.66 15.77
N GLU A 215 -13.84 8.93 15.71
CA GLU A 215 -15.20 9.30 16.03
C GLU A 215 -16.12 8.56 15.07
N LEU A 216 -17.06 7.78 15.62
CA LEU A 216 -18.09 7.12 14.83
C LEU A 216 -18.80 8.21 14.01
N ILE A 217 -18.90 8.00 12.69
CA ILE A 217 -19.57 8.93 11.79
C ILE A 217 -20.94 9.29 12.40
N PRO A 218 -21.18 10.56 12.76
CA PRO A 218 -22.39 10.96 13.48
C PRO A 218 -23.64 10.55 12.71
N ASN A 219 -24.67 10.12 13.44
CA ASN A 219 -25.99 9.75 12.90
C ASN A 219 -26.04 8.44 12.06
N LEU A 220 -25.12 7.50 12.29
CA LEU A 220 -25.22 6.13 11.74
C LEU A 220 -25.60 5.12 12.82
N GLU A 221 -26.61 4.30 12.53
CA GLU A 221 -27.04 3.17 13.37
C GLU A 221 -26.29 1.88 13.01
N ASN A 222 -26.23 0.92 13.92
CA ASN A 222 -25.68 -0.40 13.62
C ASN A 222 -26.53 -1.13 12.57
N LEU A 223 -25.90 -1.83 11.63
CA LEU A 223 -26.58 -2.76 10.70
C LEU A 223 -27.44 -3.78 11.47
N ALA A 224 -28.74 -3.89 11.15
CA ALA A 224 -29.71 -4.74 11.83
C ALA A 224 -29.29 -6.24 11.89
N GLN A 225 -29.34 -6.86 13.08
CA GLN A 225 -29.12 -8.30 13.24
C GLN A 225 -30.24 -9.07 12.53
N GLY A 226 -29.89 -10.05 11.71
CA GLY A 226 -30.91 -10.93 11.10
C GLY A 226 -31.70 -11.66 12.18
N ARG A 227 -33.00 -11.91 11.93
CA ARG A 227 -33.86 -12.66 12.86
C ARG A 227 -33.35 -14.11 13.00
N GLU A 228 -33.50 -14.65 14.22
CA GLU A 228 -33.28 -16.03 14.65
C GLU A 228 -32.76 -16.99 13.56
N GLY A 229 -31.44 -17.24 13.58
CA GLY A 229 -30.81 -18.31 12.80
C GLY A 229 -30.28 -17.90 11.43
N TYR A 230 -30.67 -16.75 10.87
CA TYR A 230 -30.15 -16.26 9.59
C TYR A 230 -29.32 -14.99 9.79
N ILE A 231 -28.02 -15.16 9.97
CA ILE A 231 -27.08 -14.05 9.98
C ILE A 231 -26.98 -13.55 8.53
N TYR A 232 -27.55 -12.37 8.26
CA TYR A 232 -27.36 -11.69 6.98
C TYR A 232 -25.91 -11.20 6.89
N TYR A 233 -25.09 -11.90 6.10
CA TYR A 233 -23.67 -11.62 5.89
C TYR A 233 -23.40 -10.61 4.76
N GLY A 234 -24.45 -9.99 4.21
CA GLY A 234 -24.35 -9.21 2.99
C GLY A 234 -24.43 -10.10 1.75
N GLY A 235 -25.19 -9.65 0.76
CA GLY A 235 -25.42 -10.34 -0.50
C GLY A 235 -26.60 -9.69 -1.23
N VAL A 236 -26.54 -9.70 -2.56
CA VAL A 236 -27.69 -9.32 -3.41
C VAL A 236 -28.82 -10.33 -3.15
N ASN A 237 -30.08 -9.90 -3.08
CA ASN A 237 -31.25 -10.76 -2.81
C ASN A 237 -31.18 -11.60 -1.52
N ASN A 238 -30.92 -11.01 -0.35
CA ASN A 238 -30.98 -11.73 0.95
C ASN A 238 -30.08 -12.99 1.04
N GLY A 239 -29.02 -13.08 0.24
CA GLY A 239 -28.12 -14.24 0.24
C GLY A 239 -28.60 -15.43 -0.62
N LEU A 240 -29.60 -15.23 -1.48
CA LEU A 240 -30.14 -16.23 -2.41
C LEU A 240 -29.49 -16.12 -3.80
N GLY A 241 -28.17 -15.92 -3.85
CA GLY A 241 -27.41 -15.76 -5.09
C GLY A 241 -27.77 -16.77 -6.17
#